data_AF-A0A9E2QK20-F1
#
_entry.id   AF-A0A9E2QK20-F1
#
_cell.length_a   1.000
_cell.length_b   1.000
_cell.length_c   1.000
_cell.angle_alpha   90.00
_cell.angle_beta   90.00
_cell.angle_gamma   90.00
#
_symmetry.space_group_name_H-M   'P 1'
#
loop_
_entity.id
_entity.type
_entity.pdbx_description
1 polymer ?
#
loop_
_entity_poly.entity_id
_entity_poly.type
_entity_poly.pdbx_seq_one_letter_code
_entity_poly.pdbx_strand_id
1 'polypeptide(L)'
;NILAKAGKTVDNNAYSAMYEMTGFDLRTFVNNLEKLISFVGDRKKITVEDVQNVLKRTKSDPIYELTNAISERNTADALFFLNSLLSSGFYYLQIFTAITNQIRKLLIVKEFVESSYGKEWHTGIQYNKFRSSIMPAIQEYDSIILKQLEDCENIISKDETSNNKNKGKPKKSSLNTDLLIAQNPNNPYPVFKLFANSERFTKEELLDSVEYMSKADLRLKSTGQNPKLVLEDVIFHVCRKR
;
A
#
# COMPACT_ATOMS: atom_id res chain seq x y z
N ASN A 1 -18.98 10.06 -17.18
CA ASN A 1 -18.88 8.62 -17.50
C ASN A 1 -18.22 8.48 -18.89
N ILE A 2 -16.91 8.15 -18.95
CA ILE A 2 -16.08 8.21 -20.17
C ILE A 2 -16.57 7.21 -21.24
N LEU A 3 -16.99 6.02 -20.80
CA LEU A 3 -17.60 4.99 -21.66
C LEU A 3 -18.91 5.46 -22.30
N ALA A 4 -19.78 6.13 -21.54
CA ALA A 4 -21.02 6.68 -22.07
C ALA A 4 -20.78 7.79 -23.10
N LYS A 5 -19.73 8.62 -22.90
CA LYS A 5 -19.31 9.63 -23.87
C LYS A 5 -18.74 9.01 -25.16
N ALA A 6 -18.08 7.86 -25.05
CA ALA A 6 -17.52 7.11 -26.18
C ALA A 6 -18.50 6.10 -26.82
N GLY A 7 -19.73 5.98 -26.30
CA GLY A 7 -20.72 5.01 -26.79
C GLY A 7 -20.32 3.54 -26.60
N LYS A 8 -19.49 3.25 -25.60
CA LYS A 8 -18.93 1.90 -25.33
C LYS A 8 -19.48 1.30 -24.04
N THR A 9 -19.49 -0.03 -23.98
CA THR A 9 -19.80 -0.83 -22.79
C THR A 9 -18.64 -1.77 -22.46
N VAL A 10 -18.47 -2.09 -21.18
CA VAL A 10 -17.45 -3.00 -20.68
C VAL A 10 -18.15 -4.25 -20.13
N ASP A 11 -17.63 -5.43 -20.47
CA ASP A 11 -18.08 -6.69 -19.86
C ASP A 11 -17.74 -6.73 -18.35
N ASN A 12 -18.57 -7.36 -17.51
CA ASN A 12 -18.29 -7.47 -16.07
C ASN A 12 -16.95 -8.16 -15.79
N ASN A 13 -16.65 -9.22 -16.53
CA ASN A 13 -15.36 -9.91 -16.38
C ASN A 13 -14.19 -9.02 -16.85
N ALA A 14 -14.42 -8.19 -17.87
CA ALA A 14 -13.42 -7.27 -18.39
C ALA A 14 -13.18 -6.11 -17.41
N TYR A 15 -14.23 -5.67 -16.71
CA TYR A 15 -14.16 -4.69 -15.64
C TYR A 15 -13.34 -5.21 -14.46
N SER A 16 -13.62 -6.44 -14.00
CA SER A 16 -12.84 -7.08 -12.93
C SER A 16 -11.37 -7.26 -13.32
N ALA A 17 -11.10 -7.76 -14.53
CA ALA A 17 -9.72 -7.90 -15.02
C ALA A 17 -8.99 -6.55 -15.13
N MET A 18 -9.67 -5.50 -15.59
CA MET A 18 -9.11 -4.16 -15.68
C MET A 18 -8.80 -3.61 -14.28
N TYR A 19 -9.68 -3.84 -13.32
CA TYR A 19 -9.51 -3.43 -11.94
C TYR A 19 -8.32 -4.15 -11.29
N GLU A 20 -8.21 -5.47 -11.45
CA GLU A 20 -7.09 -6.26 -10.94
C GLU A 20 -5.75 -5.82 -11.55
N MET A 21 -5.71 -5.51 -12.85
CA MET A 21 -4.47 -5.17 -13.54
C MET A 21 -3.99 -3.73 -13.34
N THR A 22 -4.89 -2.78 -13.10
CA THR A 22 -4.54 -1.34 -13.01
C THR A 22 -4.35 -0.84 -11.57
N GLY A 23 -4.76 -1.63 -10.58
CA GLY A 23 -4.59 -1.29 -9.17
C GLY A 23 -5.30 0.01 -8.79
N PHE A 24 -4.61 0.87 -8.02
CA PHE A 24 -5.23 1.93 -7.22
C PHE A 24 -5.05 3.36 -7.75
N ASP A 25 -4.50 3.52 -8.95
CA ASP A 25 -4.33 4.84 -9.56
C ASP A 25 -5.46 5.14 -10.55
N LEU A 26 -6.35 6.06 -10.15
CA LEU A 26 -7.50 6.50 -10.96
C LEU A 26 -7.05 7.11 -12.30
N ARG A 27 -5.89 7.76 -12.32
CA ARG A 27 -5.31 8.32 -13.56
C ARG A 27 -4.90 7.19 -14.50
N THR A 28 -4.24 6.15 -13.99
CA THR A 28 -3.88 4.94 -14.75
C THR A 28 -5.12 4.20 -15.21
N PHE A 29 -6.16 4.07 -14.39
CA PHE A 29 -7.44 3.48 -14.79
C PHE A 29 -8.06 4.23 -15.97
N VAL A 30 -8.17 5.57 -15.88
CA VAL A 30 -8.71 6.41 -16.95
C VAL A 30 -7.88 6.30 -18.23
N ASN A 31 -6.55 6.39 -18.12
CA ASN A 31 -5.65 6.27 -19.27
C ASN A 31 -5.77 4.89 -19.94
N ASN A 32 -5.93 3.82 -19.16
CA ASN A 32 -6.08 2.47 -19.68
C ASN A 32 -7.45 2.24 -20.31
N LEU A 33 -8.49 2.85 -19.77
CA LEU A 33 -9.81 2.86 -20.36
C LEU A 33 -9.82 3.60 -21.71
N GLU A 34 -9.12 4.73 -21.81
CA GLU A 34 -8.95 5.46 -23.08
C GLU A 34 -8.18 4.63 -24.13
N LYS A 35 -7.11 3.94 -23.71
CA LYS A 35 -6.39 3.00 -24.60
C LYS A 35 -7.29 1.88 -25.09
N LEU A 36 -8.12 1.31 -24.22
CA LEU A 36 -9.07 0.26 -24.58
C LEU A 36 -10.15 0.76 -25.54
N ILE A 37 -10.69 1.96 -25.30
CA ILE A 37 -11.63 2.61 -26.23
C ILE A 37 -10.99 2.79 -27.61
N SER A 38 -9.73 3.25 -27.65
CA SER A 38 -8.99 3.41 -28.91
C SER A 38 -8.67 2.08 -29.60
N PHE A 39 -8.31 1.04 -28.84
CA PHE A 39 -7.96 -0.28 -29.36
C PHE A 39 -9.16 -1.04 -29.95
N VAL A 40 -10.32 -0.93 -29.29
CA VAL A 40 -11.54 -1.64 -29.68
C VAL A 40 -12.19 -1.01 -30.92
N GLY A 41 -11.82 0.22 -31.29
CA GLY A 41 -12.25 0.88 -32.53
C GLY A 41 -13.76 1.07 -32.56
N ASP A 42 -14.43 0.62 -33.63
CA ASP A 42 -15.88 0.77 -33.80
C ASP A 42 -16.72 -0.19 -32.96
N ARG A 43 -16.13 -1.28 -32.43
CA ARG A 43 -16.87 -2.26 -31.62
C ARG A 43 -17.42 -1.61 -30.36
N LYS A 44 -18.70 -1.87 -30.02
CA LYS A 44 -19.37 -1.23 -28.86
C LYS A 44 -18.98 -1.86 -27.53
N LYS A 45 -18.58 -3.13 -27.50
CA LYS A 45 -18.29 -3.90 -26.28
C LYS A 45 -16.80 -4.17 -26.14
N ILE A 46 -16.24 -3.81 -24.99
CA ILE A 46 -14.87 -4.14 -24.55
C ILE A 46 -14.91 -5.50 -23.84
N THR A 47 -14.15 -6.49 -24.31
CA THR A 47 -14.10 -7.86 -23.77
C THR A 47 -12.93 -8.07 -22.82
N VAL A 48 -12.92 -9.20 -22.10
CA VAL A 48 -11.81 -9.60 -21.22
C VAL A 48 -10.52 -9.78 -22.02
N GLU A 49 -10.62 -10.33 -23.22
CA GLU A 49 -9.48 -10.53 -24.13
C GLU A 49 -8.90 -9.19 -24.57
N ASP A 50 -9.73 -8.18 -24.85
CA ASP A 50 -9.27 -6.82 -25.15
C ASP A 50 -8.48 -6.24 -23.97
N VAL A 51 -9.02 -6.40 -22.75
CA VAL A 51 -8.37 -5.99 -21.50
C VAL A 51 -7.03 -6.70 -21.32
N GLN A 52 -6.99 -8.02 -21.48
CA GLN A 52 -5.75 -8.79 -21.36
C GLN A 52 -4.73 -8.43 -22.44
N ASN A 53 -5.15 -8.14 -23.67
CA ASN A 53 -4.25 -7.79 -24.77
C ASN A 53 -3.69 -6.37 -24.63
N VAL A 54 -4.51 -5.39 -24.25
CA VAL A 54 -4.10 -3.99 -24.12
C VAL A 54 -3.41 -3.72 -22.79
N LEU A 55 -3.89 -4.34 -21.71
CA LEU A 55 -3.37 -4.11 -20.36
C LEU A 55 -2.30 -5.12 -19.94
N LYS A 56 -1.97 -6.15 -20.73
CA LYS A 56 -0.78 -7.00 -20.50
C LYS A 56 0.51 -6.19 -20.27
N ARG A 57 0.56 -4.94 -20.75
CA ARG A 57 1.66 -3.99 -20.56
C ARG A 57 1.49 -3.01 -19.40
N THR A 58 0.29 -2.83 -18.85
CA THR A 58 0.12 -2.07 -17.62
C THR A 58 0.41 -3.03 -16.47
N LYS A 59 1.68 -3.37 -16.27
CA LYS A 59 2.12 -4.12 -15.09
C LYS A 59 1.57 -3.37 -13.87
N SER A 60 0.81 -4.07 -13.04
CA SER A 60 0.69 -3.74 -11.62
C SER A 60 2.08 -3.36 -11.10
N ASP A 61 2.16 -2.28 -10.32
CA ASP A 61 3.43 -1.77 -9.82
C ASP A 61 4.22 -2.95 -9.23
N PRO A 62 5.40 -3.32 -9.77
CA PRO A 62 6.15 -4.46 -9.27
C PRO A 62 6.47 -4.38 -7.77
N ILE A 63 6.50 -3.16 -7.21
CA ILE A 63 6.61 -2.93 -5.76
C ILE A 63 5.33 -3.35 -5.03
N TYR A 64 4.16 -3.08 -5.61
CA TYR A 64 2.88 -3.52 -5.07
C TYR A 64 2.74 -5.05 -5.07
N GLU A 65 3.18 -5.71 -6.13
CA GLU A 65 3.18 -7.18 -6.19
C GLU A 65 4.05 -7.80 -5.09
N LEU A 66 5.25 -7.24 -4.88
CA LEU A 66 6.13 -7.66 -3.79
C LEU A 66 5.48 -7.46 -2.41
N THR A 67 4.95 -6.26 -2.13
CA THR A 67 4.38 -5.97 -0.80
C THR A 67 3.08 -6.74 -0.56
N ASN A 68 2.29 -7.02 -1.60
CA ASN A 68 1.12 -7.89 -1.50
C ASN A 68 1.52 -9.33 -1.18
N ALA A 69 2.51 -9.90 -1.88
CA ALA A 69 3.00 -11.25 -1.61
C ALA A 69 3.52 -11.40 -0.17
N ILE A 70 4.23 -10.40 0.35
CA ILE A 70 4.68 -10.37 1.76
C ILE A 70 3.48 -10.35 2.71
N SER A 71 2.48 -9.52 2.42
CA SER A 71 1.26 -9.41 3.26
C SER A 71 0.43 -10.68 3.27
N GLU A 72 0.47 -11.45 2.19
CA GLU A 72 -0.18 -12.75 2.10
C GLU A 72 0.65 -13.88 2.74
N ARG A 73 1.87 -13.55 3.22
CA ARG A 73 2.93 -14.48 3.66
C ARG A 73 3.35 -15.48 2.57
N ASN A 74 3.24 -15.09 1.30
CA ASN A 74 3.67 -15.90 0.18
C ASN A 74 5.16 -15.66 -0.11
N THR A 75 6.02 -16.44 0.56
CA THR A 75 7.48 -16.31 0.45
C THR A 75 7.99 -16.56 -0.97
N ALA A 76 7.41 -17.53 -1.69
CA ALA A 76 7.84 -17.88 -3.04
C ALA A 76 7.64 -16.70 -4.00
N ASP A 77 6.43 -16.13 -4.01
CA ASP A 77 6.12 -14.98 -4.87
C ASP A 77 6.87 -13.72 -4.43
N ALA A 78 7.03 -13.50 -3.11
CA ALA A 78 7.81 -12.39 -2.60
C ALA A 78 9.27 -12.43 -3.08
N LEU A 79 9.92 -13.61 -3.04
CA LEU A 79 11.28 -13.77 -3.55
C LEU A 79 11.33 -13.64 -5.08
N PHE A 80 10.33 -14.13 -5.81
CA PHE A 80 10.23 -13.94 -7.25
C PHE A 80 10.17 -12.46 -7.63
N PHE A 81 9.28 -11.69 -7.00
CA PHE A 81 9.14 -10.26 -7.27
C PHE A 81 10.36 -9.45 -6.81
N LEU A 82 10.98 -9.80 -5.68
CA LEU A 82 12.26 -9.21 -5.26
C LEU A 82 13.33 -9.37 -6.32
N ASN A 83 13.50 -10.59 -6.85
CA ASN A 83 14.46 -10.86 -7.91
C ASN A 83 14.14 -10.06 -9.18
N SER A 84 12.88 -10.04 -9.59
CA SER A 84 12.44 -9.28 -10.77
C SER A 84 12.71 -7.77 -10.62
N LEU A 85 12.47 -7.20 -9.44
CA LEU A 85 12.70 -5.79 -9.14
C LEU A 85 14.19 -5.44 -9.24
N LEU A 86 15.04 -6.22 -8.57
CA LEU A 86 16.49 -6.02 -8.58
C LEU A 86 17.07 -6.19 -10.00
N SER A 87 16.63 -7.20 -10.74
CA SER A 87 17.05 -7.40 -12.15
C SER A 87 16.56 -6.29 -13.08
N SER A 88 15.47 -5.62 -12.73
CA SER A 88 14.96 -4.45 -13.47
C SER A 88 15.66 -3.14 -13.07
N GLY A 89 16.65 -3.18 -12.18
CA GLY A 89 17.45 -2.02 -11.77
C GLY A 89 16.86 -1.18 -10.64
N PHE A 90 15.81 -1.66 -9.95
CA PHE A 90 15.29 -0.96 -8.77
C PHE A 90 16.34 -0.92 -7.66
N TYR A 91 16.43 0.22 -6.99
CA TYR A 91 17.40 0.39 -5.91
C TYR A 91 16.93 -0.32 -4.64
N TYR A 92 17.81 -1.09 -4.01
CA TYR A 92 17.47 -1.95 -2.88
C TYR A 92 16.89 -1.20 -1.68
N LEU A 93 17.29 0.05 -1.41
CA LEU A 93 16.69 0.84 -0.32
C LEU A 93 15.25 1.25 -0.63
N GLN A 94 14.89 1.45 -1.90
CA GLN A 94 13.50 1.72 -2.28
C GLN A 94 12.62 0.50 -2.02
N ILE A 95 13.12 -0.69 -2.39
CA ILE A 95 12.45 -1.96 -2.12
C ILE A 95 12.33 -2.16 -0.60
N PHE A 96 13.42 -1.98 0.15
CA PHE A 96 13.43 -2.08 1.61
C PHE A 96 12.42 -1.15 2.28
N THR A 97 12.34 0.10 1.82
CA THR A 97 11.38 1.08 2.32
C THR A 97 9.94 0.63 2.06
N ALA A 98 9.66 0.08 0.87
CA ALA A 98 8.34 -0.42 0.54
C ALA A 98 7.92 -1.60 1.44
N ILE A 99 8.83 -2.55 1.68
CA ILE A 99 8.62 -3.67 2.61
C ILE A 99 8.35 -3.11 4.03
N THR A 100 9.20 -2.18 4.49
CA THR A 100 9.08 -1.57 5.84
C THR A 100 7.74 -0.88 6.04
N ASN A 101 7.31 -0.07 5.06
CA ASN A 101 6.02 0.61 5.11
C ASN A 101 4.86 -0.40 5.13
N GLN A 102 4.98 -1.51 4.43
CA GLN A 102 3.94 -2.55 4.42
C GLN A 102 3.80 -3.21 5.80
N ILE A 103 4.91 -3.54 6.48
CA ILE A 103 4.88 -4.12 7.82
C ILE A 103 4.30 -3.14 8.84
N ARG A 104 4.70 -1.87 8.77
CA ARG A 104 4.12 -0.83 9.65
C ARG A 104 2.63 -0.67 9.44
N LYS A 105 2.15 -0.68 8.18
CA LYS A 105 0.71 -0.65 7.88
C LYS A 105 -0.06 -1.83 8.47
N LEU A 106 0.49 -3.04 8.40
CA LEU A 106 -0.11 -4.21 9.05
C LEU A 106 -0.16 -4.04 10.57
N LEU A 107 0.89 -3.47 11.18
CA LEU A 107 0.94 -3.21 12.63
C LEU A 107 -0.11 -2.18 13.06
N ILE A 108 -0.22 -1.06 12.35
CA ILE A 108 -1.21 -0.02 12.66
C ILE A 108 -2.64 -0.58 12.54
N VAL A 109 -2.90 -1.42 11.54
CA VAL A 109 -4.19 -2.11 11.42
C VAL A 109 -4.46 -3.01 12.62
N LYS A 110 -3.45 -3.72 13.15
CA LYS A 110 -3.61 -4.52 14.37
C LYS A 110 -3.93 -3.66 15.59
N GLU A 111 -3.24 -2.54 15.74
CA GLU A 111 -3.54 -1.59 16.82
C GLU A 111 -4.95 -1.02 16.70
N PHE A 112 -5.40 -0.68 15.49
CA PHE A 112 -6.77 -0.25 15.24
C PHE A 112 -7.79 -1.31 15.64
N VAL A 113 -7.58 -2.56 15.23
CA VAL A 113 -8.48 -3.69 15.54
C VAL A 113 -8.57 -3.95 17.05
N GLU A 114 -7.47 -3.82 17.77
CA GLU A 114 -7.41 -3.95 19.23
C GLU A 114 -8.01 -2.74 19.98
N SER A 115 -8.11 -1.59 19.31
CA SER A 115 -8.66 -0.37 19.89
C SER A 115 -10.19 -0.39 20.03
N SER A 116 -10.74 0.62 20.69
CA SER A 116 -12.19 0.82 20.77
C SER A 116 -12.86 1.02 19.40
N TYR A 117 -12.13 1.48 18.38
CA TYR A 117 -12.63 1.75 17.03
C TYR A 117 -12.77 0.47 16.18
N GLY A 118 -11.98 -0.56 16.50
CA GLY A 118 -11.90 -1.81 15.74
C GLY A 118 -13.00 -2.84 16.04
N LYS A 119 -13.90 -2.58 16.98
CA LYS A 119 -14.86 -3.58 17.50
C LYS A 119 -15.79 -4.19 16.46
N GLU A 120 -16.07 -3.47 15.38
CA GLU A 120 -16.93 -3.96 14.30
C GLU A 120 -16.19 -4.83 13.27
N TRP A 121 -14.85 -4.84 13.31
CA TRP A 121 -14.05 -5.70 12.45
C TRP A 121 -14.12 -7.16 12.91
N HIS A 122 -14.31 -8.05 11.94
CA HIS A 122 -14.17 -9.49 12.12
C HIS A 122 -13.76 -10.14 10.79
N THR A 123 -13.08 -11.28 10.87
CA THR A 123 -12.72 -12.06 9.68
C THR A 123 -13.98 -12.43 8.89
N GLY A 124 -13.95 -12.26 7.57
CA GLY A 124 -15.07 -12.58 6.69
C GLY A 124 -16.17 -11.53 6.60
N ILE A 125 -15.98 -10.32 7.15
CA ILE A 125 -16.93 -9.22 6.94
C ILE A 125 -17.10 -8.90 5.44
N GLN A 126 -18.33 -8.64 5.02
CA GLN A 126 -18.61 -8.24 3.64
C GLN A 126 -18.05 -6.85 3.35
N TYR A 127 -17.49 -6.67 2.15
CA TYR A 127 -16.89 -5.40 1.73
C TYR A 127 -17.84 -4.19 1.86
N ASN A 128 -19.12 -4.34 1.54
CA ASN A 128 -20.09 -3.26 1.66
C ASN A 128 -20.25 -2.79 3.12
N LYS A 129 -20.23 -3.74 4.08
CA LYS A 129 -20.32 -3.45 5.51
C LYS A 129 -19.01 -2.83 6.03
N PHE A 130 -17.87 -3.32 5.55
CA PHE A 130 -16.57 -2.69 5.80
C PHE A 130 -16.58 -1.21 5.36
N ARG A 131 -17.06 -0.94 4.14
CA ARG A 131 -17.13 0.41 3.58
C ARG A 131 -18.10 1.32 4.35
N SER A 132 -19.23 0.82 4.81
CA SER A 132 -20.24 1.65 5.48
C SER A 132 -19.94 1.90 6.96
N SER A 133 -19.29 0.95 7.65
CA SER A 133 -19.12 1.00 9.10
C SER A 133 -17.66 1.20 9.53
N ILE A 134 -16.73 0.48 8.90
CA ILE A 134 -15.33 0.46 9.35
C ILE A 134 -14.54 1.61 8.73
N MET A 135 -14.78 1.96 7.47
CA MET A 135 -14.10 3.09 6.83
C MET A 135 -14.31 4.43 7.57
N PRO A 136 -15.53 4.81 8.00
CA PRO A 136 -15.70 6.00 8.83
C PRO A 136 -14.91 5.95 10.15
N ALA A 137 -14.91 4.80 10.82
CA ALA A 137 -14.13 4.61 12.06
C ALA A 137 -12.62 4.74 11.82
N ILE A 138 -12.11 4.22 10.69
CA ILE A 138 -10.71 4.40 10.27
C ILE A 138 -10.41 5.88 10.05
N GLN A 139 -11.29 6.62 9.37
CA GLN A 139 -11.08 8.06 9.12
C GLN A 139 -11.05 8.86 10.42
N GLU A 140 -11.89 8.50 11.40
CA GLU A 140 -11.87 9.11 12.73
C GLU A 140 -10.55 8.79 13.46
N TYR A 141 -10.11 7.53 13.43
CA TYR A 141 -8.84 7.10 14.03
C TYR A 141 -7.63 7.80 13.41
N ASP A 142 -7.54 7.85 12.07
CA ASP A 142 -6.50 8.56 11.33
C ASP A 142 -6.49 10.07 11.67
N SER A 143 -7.67 10.67 11.86
CA SER A 143 -7.77 12.10 12.26
C SER A 143 -7.22 12.36 13.66
N ILE A 144 -7.38 11.42 14.59
CA ILE A 144 -6.82 11.51 15.94
C ILE A 144 -5.30 11.40 15.90
N ILE A 145 -4.76 10.45 15.13
CA ILE A 145 -3.31 10.30 14.94
C ILE A 145 -2.71 11.57 14.35
N LEU A 146 -3.33 12.14 13.31
CA LEU A 146 -2.86 13.39 12.71
C LEU A 146 -2.81 14.53 13.72
N LYS A 147 -3.85 14.67 14.55
CA LYS A 147 -3.87 15.69 15.61
C LYS A 147 -2.75 15.49 16.62
N GLN A 148 -2.50 14.25 17.05
CA GLN A 148 -1.40 13.95 17.96
C GLN A 148 -0.03 14.27 17.35
N LEU A 149 0.17 13.97 16.06
CA LEU A 149 1.39 14.31 15.34
C LEU A 149 1.59 15.84 15.25
N GLU A 150 0.55 16.59 14.94
CA GLU A 150 0.59 18.06 14.93
C GLU A 150 0.94 18.62 16.32
N ASP A 151 0.35 18.07 17.38
CA ASP A 151 0.65 18.47 18.77
C ASP A 151 2.12 18.18 19.13
N CYS A 152 2.67 17.02 18.74
CA CYS A 152 4.07 16.68 18.93
C CYS A 152 5.03 17.62 18.17
N GLU A 153 4.77 17.91 16.89
CA GLU A 153 5.57 18.85 16.10
C GLU A 153 5.57 20.25 16.73
N ASN A 154 4.42 20.69 17.25
CA ASN A 154 4.29 21.97 17.95
C ASN A 154 5.11 22.04 19.25
N ILE A 155 5.32 20.92 19.95
CA ILE A 155 6.17 20.86 21.14
C ILE A 155 7.65 20.95 20.75
N ILE A 156 8.09 20.14 19.78
CA ILE A 156 9.48 20.14 19.28
C ILE A 156 9.86 21.54 18.76
N SER A 157 8.96 22.18 18.00
CA SER A 157 9.16 23.53 17.48
C SER A 157 9.28 24.61 18.56
N LYS A 158 8.66 24.40 19.74
CA LYS A 158 8.74 25.34 20.88
C LYS A 158 10.09 25.21 21.59
N ASP A 159 10.62 24.00 21.73
CA ASP A 159 11.93 23.76 22.35
C ASP A 159 13.09 24.29 21.48
N GLU A 160 12.94 24.31 20.15
CA GLU A 160 13.95 24.86 19.23
C GLU A 160 14.04 26.41 19.23
N THR A 161 13.09 27.12 19.85
CA THR A 161 13.10 28.61 19.85
C THR A 161 14.19 29.27 20.72
N SER A 162 15.11 28.49 21.32
CA SER A 162 16.32 29.04 21.93
C SER A 162 17.55 29.15 21.01
N ASN A 163 17.53 28.71 19.75
CA ASN A 163 18.63 29.03 18.83
C ASN A 163 18.21 29.12 17.35
N ASN A 164 18.49 30.29 16.77
CA ASN A 164 18.41 30.70 15.35
C ASN A 164 17.05 31.09 14.75
N LYS A 165 16.87 32.42 14.64
CA LYS A 165 15.92 33.10 13.77
C LYS A 165 16.39 32.99 12.30
N ASN A 166 15.66 32.24 11.48
CA ASN A 166 15.41 32.59 10.09
C ASN A 166 14.06 32.01 9.65
N LYS A 167 13.03 32.87 9.70
CA LYS A 167 11.65 32.54 9.33
C LYS A 167 11.52 32.46 7.81
N GLY A 168 11.66 31.26 7.25
CA GLY A 168 10.97 30.87 6.03
C GLY A 168 9.53 30.48 6.39
N LYS A 169 8.54 30.91 5.59
CA LYS A 169 7.13 30.49 5.73
C LYS A 169 7.05 28.96 5.86
N PRO A 170 6.25 28.40 6.79
CA PRO A 170 6.08 26.95 6.86
C PRO A 170 5.38 26.51 5.57
N LYS A 171 6.13 25.84 4.69
CA LYS A 171 5.53 25.04 3.63
C LYS A 171 4.71 23.98 4.36
N LYS A 172 3.39 23.95 4.15
CA LYS A 172 2.58 22.74 4.40
C LYS A 172 3.19 21.62 3.55
N SER A 173 4.22 20.94 4.05
CA SER A 173 4.57 19.62 3.55
C SER A 173 3.35 18.77 3.86
N SER A 174 2.70 18.24 2.83
CA SER A 174 1.77 17.12 3.03
C SER A 174 2.49 16.13 3.95
N LEU A 175 1.97 15.91 5.16
CA LEU A 175 2.48 14.90 6.08
C LEU A 175 2.44 13.57 5.33
N ASN A 176 3.56 13.19 4.72
CA ASN A 176 3.71 11.94 3.99
C ASN A 176 4.03 10.87 5.04
N THR A 177 3.08 10.68 5.95
CA THR A 177 3.21 9.76 7.06
C THR A 177 2.70 8.38 6.63
N ASP A 178 3.51 7.37 6.91
CA ASP A 178 3.15 5.96 6.76
C ASP A 178 2.24 5.47 7.90
N LEU A 179 1.93 6.34 8.87
CA LEU A 179 1.13 6.02 10.06
C LEU A 179 -0.39 6.03 9.82
N LEU A 180 -0.87 6.47 8.65
CA LEU A 180 -2.29 6.46 8.32
C LEU A 180 -2.72 5.16 7.67
N ILE A 181 -3.85 4.63 8.13
CA ILE A 181 -4.46 3.41 7.58
C ILE A 181 -5.06 3.69 6.20
N ALA A 182 -5.80 4.79 6.06
CA ALA A 182 -6.50 5.17 4.83
C ALA A 182 -5.93 6.47 4.24
N GLN A 183 -4.70 6.41 3.72
CA GLN A 183 -4.06 7.55 3.01
C GLN A 183 -4.93 8.13 1.88
N ASN A 184 -5.76 7.30 1.24
CA ASN A 184 -6.78 7.75 0.29
C ASN A 184 -8.14 7.12 0.62
N PRO A 185 -9.01 7.80 1.38
CA PRO A 185 -10.31 7.25 1.80
C PRO A 185 -11.28 6.98 0.65
N ASN A 186 -11.05 7.56 -0.54
CA ASN A 186 -11.88 7.32 -1.73
C ASN A 186 -11.64 5.93 -2.34
N ASN A 187 -10.63 5.20 -1.87
CA ASN A 187 -10.31 3.86 -2.35
C ASN A 187 -10.19 2.86 -1.18
N PRO A 188 -11.33 2.33 -0.70
CA PRO A 188 -11.37 1.52 0.52
C PRO A 188 -10.98 0.05 0.32
N TYR A 189 -10.95 -0.47 -0.92
CA TYR A 189 -10.59 -1.86 -1.19
C TYR A 189 -9.16 -2.27 -0.80
N PRO A 190 -8.09 -1.49 -1.09
CA PRO A 190 -6.76 -1.80 -0.58
C PRO A 190 -6.72 -1.89 0.95
N VAL A 191 -7.46 -1.00 1.61
CA VAL A 191 -7.58 -0.98 3.07
C VAL A 191 -8.29 -2.26 3.54
N PHE A 192 -9.38 -2.66 2.87
CA PHE A 192 -10.05 -3.92 3.14
C PHE A 192 -9.12 -5.13 2.99
N LYS A 193 -8.34 -5.21 1.90
CA LYS A 193 -7.33 -6.27 1.70
C LYS A 193 -6.25 -6.23 2.78
N LEU A 194 -5.78 -5.05 3.17
CA LEU A 194 -4.79 -4.89 4.23
C LEU A 194 -5.31 -5.46 5.56
N PHE A 195 -6.57 -5.19 5.90
CA PHE A 195 -7.22 -5.78 7.08
C PHE A 195 -7.33 -7.30 6.97
N ALA A 196 -7.77 -7.82 5.82
CA ALA A 196 -7.83 -9.28 5.61
C ALA A 196 -6.44 -9.95 5.72
N ASN A 197 -5.39 -9.27 5.24
CA ASN A 197 -4.02 -9.77 5.31
C ASN A 197 -3.42 -9.64 6.71
N SER A 198 -3.81 -8.63 7.50
CA SER A 198 -3.34 -8.47 8.88
C SER A 198 -3.72 -9.68 9.74
N GLU A 199 -4.84 -10.35 9.48
CA GLU A 199 -5.25 -11.59 10.16
C GLU A 199 -4.22 -12.73 10.10
N ARG A 200 -3.28 -12.68 9.15
CA ARG A 200 -2.19 -13.66 9.03
C ARG A 200 -1.04 -13.43 10.02
N PHE A 201 -1.06 -12.33 10.76
CA PHE A 201 0.00 -11.91 11.67
C PHE A 201 -0.57 -11.66 13.07
N THR A 202 0.22 -11.94 14.10
CA THR A 202 -0.02 -11.39 15.44
C THR A 202 0.67 -10.03 15.60
N LYS A 203 0.28 -9.27 16.62
CA LYS A 203 0.94 -7.99 16.93
C LYS A 203 2.39 -8.21 17.34
N GLU A 204 2.68 -9.25 18.12
CA GLU A 204 4.04 -9.58 18.56
C GLU A 204 4.95 -9.91 17.36
N GLU A 205 4.46 -10.68 16.39
CA GLU A 205 5.21 -11.00 15.17
C GLU A 205 5.55 -9.74 14.35
N LEU A 206 4.62 -8.79 14.26
CA LEU A 206 4.84 -7.53 13.55
C LEU A 206 5.82 -6.61 14.28
N LEU A 207 5.75 -6.53 15.61
CA LEU A 207 6.70 -5.77 16.43
C LEU A 207 8.12 -6.34 16.30
N ASP A 208 8.26 -7.65 16.40
CA ASP A 208 9.54 -8.35 16.20
C ASP A 208 10.08 -8.12 14.77
N SER A 209 9.20 -8.14 13.77
CA SER A 209 9.57 -7.81 12.38
C SER A 209 10.08 -6.37 12.24
N VAL A 210 9.45 -5.39 12.90
CA VAL A 210 9.89 -3.99 12.89
C VAL A 210 11.28 -3.84 13.55
N GLU A 211 11.50 -4.53 14.68
CA GLU A 211 12.82 -4.55 15.33
C GLU A 211 13.89 -5.18 14.41
N TYR A 212 13.56 -6.30 13.76
CA TYR A 212 14.45 -6.95 12.82
C TYR A 212 14.79 -6.06 11.62
N MET A 213 13.79 -5.34 11.09
CA MET A 213 14.00 -4.38 10.01
C MET A 213 14.92 -3.24 10.41
N SER A 214 14.84 -2.74 11.65
CA SER A 214 15.78 -1.73 12.14
C SER A 214 17.24 -2.24 12.09
N LYS A 215 17.48 -3.48 12.50
CA LYS A 215 18.81 -4.13 12.40
C LYS A 215 19.23 -4.33 10.94
N ALA A 216 18.29 -4.68 10.06
CA ALA A 216 18.55 -4.85 8.63
C ALA A 216 18.90 -3.53 7.93
N ASP A 217 18.27 -2.41 8.31
CA ASP A 217 18.59 -1.08 7.78
C ASP A 217 20.04 -0.68 8.07
N LEU A 218 20.51 -0.95 9.30
CA LEU A 218 21.92 -0.76 9.68
C LEU A 218 22.85 -1.63 8.82
N ARG A 219 22.50 -2.90 8.58
CA ARG A 219 23.29 -3.80 7.71
C ARG A 219 23.38 -3.26 6.29
N LEU A 220 22.27 -2.76 5.73
CA LEU A 220 22.22 -2.19 4.38
C LEU A 220 23.05 -0.91 4.22
N LYS A 221 23.14 -0.08 5.26
CA LYS A 221 23.80 1.23 5.20
C LYS A 221 25.28 1.22 5.59
N SER A 222 25.69 0.33 6.49
CA SER A 222 27.00 0.41 7.15
C SER A 222 27.93 -0.75 6.84
N THR A 223 27.40 -1.91 6.45
CA THR A 223 28.19 -3.11 6.21
C THR A 223 28.12 -3.44 4.73
N GLY A 224 29.24 -3.57 4.03
CA GLY A 224 29.31 -3.90 2.58
C GLY A 224 28.77 -5.29 2.21
N GLN A 225 27.80 -5.83 2.96
CA GLN A 225 27.07 -7.04 2.66
C GLN A 225 26.25 -6.87 1.39
N ASN A 226 25.99 -7.98 0.70
CA ASN A 226 25.15 -7.99 -0.49
C ASN A 226 23.71 -7.58 -0.12
N PRO A 227 23.18 -6.45 -0.63
CA PRO A 227 21.86 -5.97 -0.28
C PRO A 227 20.73 -6.96 -0.59
N LYS A 228 20.92 -7.79 -1.63
CA LYS A 228 19.95 -8.82 -1.99
C LYS A 228 19.75 -9.83 -0.86
N LEU A 229 20.84 -10.32 -0.27
CA LEU A 229 20.76 -11.31 0.82
C LEU A 229 20.06 -10.74 2.04
N VAL A 230 20.33 -9.47 2.37
CA VAL A 230 19.66 -8.80 3.50
C VAL A 230 18.16 -8.67 3.24
N LEU A 231 17.74 -8.37 2.00
CA LEU A 231 16.32 -8.33 1.64
C LEU A 231 15.65 -9.71 1.67
N GLU A 232 16.32 -10.74 1.18
CA GLU A 232 15.84 -12.12 1.24
C GLU A 232 15.66 -12.57 2.70
N ASP A 233 16.65 -12.31 3.56
CA ASP A 233 16.58 -12.57 5.01
C ASP A 233 15.37 -11.88 5.66
N VAL A 234 15.11 -10.62 5.32
CA VAL A 234 13.94 -9.87 5.82
C VAL A 234 12.64 -10.53 5.36
N ILE A 235 12.52 -10.92 4.09
CA ILE A 235 11.33 -11.61 3.57
C ILE A 235 11.10 -12.94 4.30
N PHE A 236 12.15 -13.74 4.49
CA PHE A 236 12.06 -15.00 5.24
C PHE A 236 11.63 -14.76 6.68
N HIS A 237 12.21 -13.77 7.35
CA HIS A 237 11.89 -13.44 8.74
C HIS A 237 10.42 -13.06 8.90
N VAL A 238 9.92 -12.18 8.05
CA VAL A 238 8.52 -11.69 8.08
C VAL A 238 7.53 -12.80 7.72
N CYS A 239 7.81 -13.59 6.67
CA CYS A 239 6.82 -14.55 6.17
C CYS A 239 6.74 -15.82 7.02
N ARG A 240 7.79 -16.15 7.78
CA ARG A 240 7.81 -17.35 8.65
C ARG A 240 6.75 -17.22 9.75
N LYS A 241 5.84 -18.20 9.82
CA LYS A 241 4.85 -18.31 10.89
C LYS A 241 5.55 -18.84 12.15
N ARG A 242 5.41 -18.15 13.28
CA ARG A 242 5.95 -18.58 14.58
C ARG A 242 4.92 -19.36 15.37
#